data_AF-A0A359HH76-F1
#
_entry.id   AF-A0A359HH76-F1
#
_cell.length_a   1.000
_cell.length_b   1.000
_cell.length_c   1.000
_cell.angle_alpha   90.00
_cell.angle_beta   90.00
_cell.angle_gamma   90.00
#
_symmetry.space_group_name_H-M   'P 1'
#
loop_
_entity.id
_entity.type
_entity.pdbx_description
1 polymer ?
#
loop_
_entity_poly.entity_id
_entity_poly.type
_entity_poly.pdbx_seq_one_letter_code
_entity_poly.pdbx_strand_id
1 'polypeptide(L)'
;MAAYWKRNRALLITAIVVLAFILLVTRGMETKVWMSVLLSGITLASLYFLVASGLSLIFGLMDVLNFAHGAIFVAGAFVGLSTFMNPRLLFNTIPFFLAVTAGAILSQHFGVYLWRRVNTKTLRNILWAVFFALAIAIIAFSLRRFPIRAINAFNVTAVGGIVSTADAQEPLSLMIQRTALLILGGLPFGLLSAPKQRHEEGQRRPNGQIIATAAGMILFAFLLLFIRDSGETFLLGLSVNTRFLLALIFGALAGMLLGMAIEIVLIRPFYGNPVTQLVLTLGLSIALTDLVEGIWGEEGNPPMEPPTLFSGACRSDNLLTWFSEGCRS
;
A
#
# COMPACT_ATOMS: atom_id res chain seq x y z
N MET A 1 47.89 -18.89 -11.92
CA MET A 1 48.29 -17.89 -10.90
C MET A 1 49.11 -16.75 -11.49
N ALA A 2 50.37 -16.94 -11.91
CA ALA A 2 51.26 -15.83 -12.33
C ALA A 2 50.73 -14.93 -13.47
N ALA A 3 49.95 -15.49 -14.40
CA ALA A 3 49.33 -14.72 -15.49
C ALA A 3 48.20 -13.77 -15.01
N TYR A 4 47.50 -14.11 -13.94
CA TYR A 4 46.41 -13.30 -13.37
C TYR A 4 46.95 -12.02 -12.73
N TRP A 5 48.01 -12.13 -11.92
CA TRP A 5 48.66 -10.99 -11.26
C TRP A 5 49.35 -10.04 -12.26
N LYS A 6 49.83 -10.56 -13.40
CA LYS A 6 50.36 -9.72 -14.49
C LYS A 6 49.27 -8.91 -15.21
N ARG A 7 48.06 -9.44 -15.33
CA ARG A 7 46.92 -8.76 -15.99
C ARG A 7 46.29 -7.69 -15.08
N ASN A 8 46.33 -7.89 -13.76
CA ASN A 8 45.71 -7.02 -12.75
C ASN A 8 46.72 -6.17 -11.95
N ARG A 9 47.88 -5.85 -12.52
CA ARG A 9 48.95 -5.08 -11.85
C ARG A 9 48.48 -3.75 -11.26
N ALA A 10 47.53 -3.07 -11.92
CA ALA A 10 46.97 -1.82 -11.43
C ALA A 10 46.22 -1.99 -10.10
N LEU A 11 45.31 -2.98 -10.01
CA LEU A 11 44.55 -3.28 -8.79
C LEU A 11 45.46 -3.64 -7.62
N LEU A 12 46.54 -4.36 -7.92
CA LEU A 12 47.59 -4.71 -6.97
C LEU A 12 48.32 -3.51 -6.40
N ILE A 13 48.79 -2.63 -7.28
CA ILE A 13 49.49 -1.40 -6.89
C ILE A 13 48.55 -0.54 -6.05
N THR A 14 47.28 -0.38 -6.45
CA THR A 14 46.31 0.38 -5.67
C THR A 14 46.05 -0.23 -4.29
N ALA A 15 45.93 -1.56 -4.18
CA ALA A 15 45.73 -2.20 -2.89
C ALA A 15 46.93 -2.02 -1.95
N ILE A 16 48.16 -2.12 -2.48
CA ILE A 16 49.38 -1.90 -1.70
C ILE A 16 49.48 -0.44 -1.23
N VAL A 17 49.18 0.52 -2.10
CA VAL A 17 49.19 1.96 -1.76
C VAL A 17 48.17 2.25 -0.66
N VAL A 18 46.94 1.74 -0.79
CA VAL A 18 45.89 1.90 0.23
C VAL A 18 46.31 1.27 1.56
N LEU A 19 46.88 0.06 1.55
CA LEU A 19 47.31 -0.62 2.76
C LEU A 19 48.48 0.09 3.45
N ALA A 20 49.44 0.59 2.68
CA ALA A 20 50.55 1.40 3.19
C ALA A 20 50.05 2.72 3.81
N PHE A 21 49.08 3.37 3.16
CA PHE A 21 48.44 4.58 3.68
C PHE A 21 47.72 4.31 5.01
N ILE A 22 46.93 3.23 5.10
CA ILE A 22 46.25 2.82 6.34
C ILE A 22 47.29 2.59 7.44
N LEU A 23 48.35 1.81 7.18
CA LEU A 23 49.39 1.54 8.17
C LEU A 23 50.16 2.78 8.62
N LEU A 24 50.32 3.78 7.76
CA LEU A 24 50.95 5.05 8.13
C LEU A 24 50.05 5.88 9.05
N VAL A 25 48.75 5.96 8.74
CA VAL A 25 47.78 6.73 9.53
C VAL A 25 47.58 6.10 10.92
N THR A 26 47.56 4.77 11.02
CA THR A 26 47.21 4.08 12.27
C THR A 26 48.33 4.08 13.31
N ARG A 27 49.58 4.35 12.91
CA ARG A 27 50.73 4.48 13.82
C ARG A 27 50.58 5.61 14.84
N GLY A 28 49.80 6.64 14.53
CA GLY A 28 49.57 7.79 15.41
C GLY A 28 48.32 7.69 16.30
N MET A 29 47.57 6.58 16.21
CA MET A 29 46.27 6.44 16.86
C MET A 29 46.34 5.57 18.12
N GLU A 30 45.49 5.87 19.11
CA GLU A 30 45.31 5.01 20.28
C GLU A 30 44.72 3.65 19.87
N THR A 31 45.20 2.56 20.48
CA THR A 31 44.82 1.18 20.15
C THR A 31 43.30 0.97 20.16
N LYS A 32 42.60 1.55 21.14
CA LYS A 32 41.12 1.46 21.24
C LYS A 32 40.41 2.09 20.04
N VAL A 33 40.90 3.23 19.56
CA VAL A 33 40.28 3.97 18.46
C VAL A 33 40.47 3.22 17.14
N TRP A 34 41.69 2.74 16.87
CA TRP A 34 41.93 1.97 15.64
C TRP A 34 41.15 0.65 15.61
N MET A 35 41.07 -0.06 16.75
CA MET A 35 40.24 -1.26 16.85
C MET A 35 38.75 -0.95 16.63
N SER A 36 38.23 0.16 17.19
CA SER A 36 36.85 0.59 16.95
C SER A 36 36.59 0.89 15.47
N VAL A 37 37.47 1.63 14.79
CA VAL A 37 37.32 1.96 13.37
C VAL A 37 37.34 0.70 12.50
N LEU A 38 38.24 -0.25 12.80
CA LEU A 38 38.28 -1.53 12.10
C LEU A 38 37.00 -2.33 12.31
N LEU A 39 36.53 -2.46 13.55
CA LEU A 39 35.31 -3.19 13.87
C LEU A 39 34.10 -2.54 13.21
N SER A 40 33.94 -1.22 13.31
CA SER A 40 32.88 -0.47 12.62
C SER A 40 32.96 -0.64 11.10
N GLY A 41 34.16 -0.61 10.52
CA GLY A 41 34.37 -0.84 9.09
C GLY A 41 33.97 -2.24 8.66
N ILE A 42 34.33 -3.27 9.44
CA ILE A 42 33.91 -4.66 9.21
C ILE A 42 32.39 -4.79 9.36
N THR A 43 31.78 -4.17 10.38
CA THR A 43 30.32 -4.20 10.56
C THR A 43 29.62 -3.57 9.36
N LEU A 44 30.05 -2.39 8.91
CA LEU A 44 29.48 -1.72 7.75
C LEU A 44 29.70 -2.52 6.45
N ALA A 45 30.90 -3.07 6.24
CA ALA A 45 31.20 -3.91 5.10
C ALA A 45 30.38 -5.20 5.10
N SER A 46 30.17 -5.83 6.26
CA SER A 46 29.32 -7.01 6.41
C SER A 46 27.86 -6.70 6.10
N LEU A 47 27.37 -5.53 6.51
CA LEU A 47 26.02 -5.05 6.20
C LEU A 47 25.87 -4.84 4.70
N TYR A 48 26.81 -4.15 4.05
CA TYR A 48 26.79 -3.96 2.60
C TYR A 48 26.93 -5.27 1.82
N PHE A 49 27.78 -6.19 2.28
CA PHE A 49 27.90 -7.52 1.70
C PHE A 49 26.59 -8.29 1.83
N LEU A 50 25.94 -8.26 3.00
CA LEU A 50 24.66 -8.91 3.23
C LEU A 50 23.58 -8.34 2.29
N VAL A 51 23.48 -7.01 2.17
CA VAL A 51 22.55 -6.33 1.26
C VAL A 51 22.82 -6.71 -0.20
N ALA A 52 24.08 -6.66 -0.63
CA ALA A 52 24.49 -7.00 -2.00
C ALA A 52 24.23 -8.48 -2.32
N SER A 53 24.53 -9.38 -1.37
CA SER A 53 24.27 -10.82 -1.51
C SER A 53 22.77 -11.13 -1.55
N GLY A 54 21.96 -10.45 -0.74
CA GLY A 54 20.51 -10.55 -0.77
C GLY A 54 19.95 -10.11 -2.10
N LEU A 55 20.39 -8.95 -2.61
CA LEU A 55 20.00 -8.46 -3.93
C LEU A 55 20.44 -9.43 -5.04
N SER A 56 21.66 -9.97 -4.97
CA SER A 56 22.17 -10.97 -5.92
C SER A 56 21.42 -12.30 -5.85
N LEU A 57 20.98 -12.74 -4.66
CA LEU A 57 20.23 -13.98 -4.48
C LEU A 57 18.80 -13.82 -4.99
N ILE A 58 18.20 -12.66 -4.74
CA ILE A 58 16.91 -12.29 -5.32
C ILE A 58 17.02 -12.29 -6.86
N PHE A 59 18.03 -11.64 -7.44
CA PHE A 59 18.26 -11.65 -8.89
C PHE A 59 18.62 -13.03 -9.45
N GLY A 60 19.27 -13.88 -8.65
CA GLY A 60 19.78 -15.18 -9.09
C GLY A 60 18.77 -16.32 -8.96
N LEU A 61 17.77 -16.20 -8.08
CA LEU A 61 16.81 -17.27 -7.79
C LEU A 61 15.35 -16.88 -8.03
N MET A 62 14.99 -15.60 -7.98
CA MET A 62 13.61 -15.16 -8.21
C MET A 62 13.48 -14.55 -9.61
N ASP A 63 12.59 -15.13 -10.43
CA ASP A 63 12.22 -14.59 -11.75
C ASP A 63 11.42 -13.27 -11.67
N VAL A 64 11.14 -12.80 -10.45
CA VAL A 64 10.26 -11.67 -10.14
C VAL A 64 10.95 -10.80 -9.09
N LEU A 65 11.30 -9.57 -9.47
CA LEU A 65 11.84 -8.55 -8.55
C LEU A 65 10.77 -7.51 -8.20
N ASN A 66 10.51 -7.29 -6.90
CA ASN A 66 9.59 -6.26 -6.46
C ASN A 66 10.19 -5.33 -5.40
N PHE A 67 10.57 -4.12 -5.81
CA PHE A 67 11.02 -3.05 -4.90
C PHE A 67 9.88 -2.27 -4.23
N ALA A 68 8.65 -2.39 -4.72
CA ALA A 68 7.50 -1.69 -4.15
C ALA A 68 6.93 -2.39 -2.91
N HIS A 69 7.42 -3.57 -2.52
CA HIS A 69 6.86 -4.32 -1.38
C HIS A 69 6.88 -3.52 -0.07
N GLY A 70 7.94 -2.74 0.17
CA GLY A 70 8.04 -1.86 1.34
C GLY A 70 6.97 -0.76 1.31
N ALA A 71 6.77 -0.13 0.16
CA ALA A 71 5.73 0.90 -0.02
C ALA A 71 4.31 0.32 0.14
N ILE A 72 4.06 -0.91 -0.31
CA ILE A 72 2.78 -1.61 -0.10
C ILE A 72 2.56 -1.90 1.39
N PHE A 73 3.61 -2.32 2.11
CA PHE A 73 3.55 -2.54 3.56
C PHE A 73 3.23 -1.24 4.31
N VAL A 74 3.91 -0.15 3.95
CA VAL A 74 3.67 1.19 4.50
C VAL A 74 2.24 1.63 4.24
N ALA A 75 1.74 1.52 3.01
CA ALA A 75 0.36 1.85 2.69
C ALA A 75 -0.66 1.05 3.54
N GLY A 76 -0.43 -0.26 3.70
CA GLY A 76 -1.24 -1.09 4.60
C GLY A 76 -1.17 -0.64 6.08
N ALA A 77 0.02 -0.31 6.57
CA ALA A 77 0.22 0.18 7.92
C ALA A 77 -0.53 1.51 8.17
N PHE A 78 -0.53 2.42 7.21
CA PHE A 78 -1.27 3.68 7.30
C PHE A 78 -2.80 3.48 7.27
N VAL A 79 -3.30 2.50 6.52
CA VAL A 79 -4.72 2.10 6.62
C VAL A 79 -5.04 1.53 8.00
N GLY A 80 -4.14 0.75 8.59
CA GLY A 80 -4.26 0.29 9.97
C GLY A 80 -4.27 1.45 10.97
N LEU A 81 -3.36 2.41 10.82
CA LEU A 81 -3.31 3.63 11.63
C LEU A 81 -4.62 4.41 11.55
N SER A 82 -5.18 4.58 10.34
CA SER A 82 -6.49 5.21 10.18
C SER A 82 -7.60 4.40 10.84
N THR A 83 -7.57 3.07 10.76
CA THR A 83 -8.54 2.22 11.49
C THR A 83 -8.49 2.48 13.00
N PHE A 84 -7.28 2.70 13.54
CA PHE A 84 -7.08 2.96 14.95
C PHE A 84 -7.47 4.38 15.35
N MET A 85 -7.04 5.41 14.61
CA MET A 85 -7.17 6.83 15.00
C MET A 85 -8.40 7.52 14.41
N ASN A 86 -8.77 7.20 13.16
CA ASN A 86 -9.87 7.81 12.43
C ASN A 86 -10.58 6.78 11.53
N PRO A 87 -11.40 5.89 12.12
CA PRO A 87 -12.05 4.81 11.36
C PRO A 87 -13.04 5.33 10.32
N ARG A 88 -13.44 6.60 10.39
CA ARG A 88 -14.33 7.27 9.44
C ARG A 88 -13.79 7.26 8.00
N LEU A 89 -12.47 7.24 7.82
CA LEU A 89 -11.84 7.08 6.50
C LEU A 89 -12.31 5.79 5.80
N LEU A 90 -12.40 4.68 6.54
CA LEU A 90 -12.85 3.40 6.00
C LEU A 90 -14.32 3.47 5.58
N PHE A 91 -15.17 4.02 6.44
CA PHE A 91 -16.61 4.13 6.18
C PHE A 91 -16.94 5.02 4.99
N ASN A 92 -16.09 5.99 4.64
CA ASN A 92 -16.30 6.80 3.43
C ASN A 92 -15.71 6.18 2.17
N THR A 93 -14.56 5.52 2.27
CA THR A 93 -13.82 5.07 1.08
C THR A 93 -14.27 3.69 0.60
N ILE A 94 -14.61 2.78 1.52
CA ILE A 94 -15.10 1.44 1.16
C ILE A 94 -16.36 1.50 0.28
N PRO A 95 -17.37 2.35 0.57
CA PRO A 95 -18.54 2.52 -0.31
C PRO A 95 -18.19 2.91 -1.73
N PHE A 96 -17.14 3.70 -1.95
CA PHE A 96 -16.71 4.09 -3.29
C PHE A 96 -16.22 2.90 -4.11
N PHE A 97 -15.37 2.05 -3.52
CA PHE A 97 -14.90 0.83 -4.19
C PHE A 97 -16.03 -0.15 -4.45
N LEU A 98 -16.94 -0.33 -3.48
CA LEU A 98 -18.14 -1.17 -3.63
C LEU A 98 -19.08 -0.64 -4.73
N ALA A 99 -19.28 0.67 -4.81
CA ALA A 99 -20.10 1.31 -5.83
C ALA A 99 -19.56 1.10 -7.24
N VAL A 100 -18.27 1.36 -7.45
CA VAL A 100 -17.62 1.17 -8.75
C VAL A 100 -17.65 -0.30 -9.16
N THR A 101 -17.31 -1.21 -8.24
CA THR A 101 -17.30 -2.66 -8.53
C THR A 101 -18.70 -3.21 -8.79
N ALA A 102 -19.72 -2.76 -8.07
CA ALA A 102 -21.10 -3.15 -8.33
C ALA A 102 -21.58 -2.70 -9.72
N GLY A 103 -21.30 -1.43 -10.09
CA GLY A 103 -21.59 -0.92 -11.42
C GLY A 103 -20.85 -1.69 -12.51
N ALA A 104 -19.57 -2.01 -12.27
CA ALA A 104 -18.75 -2.79 -13.20
C ALA A 104 -19.28 -4.21 -13.40
N ILE A 105 -19.60 -4.95 -12.33
CA ILE A 105 -20.13 -6.32 -12.39
C ILE A 105 -21.45 -6.35 -13.17
N LEU A 106 -22.38 -5.45 -12.84
CA LEU A 106 -23.69 -5.38 -13.48
C LEU A 106 -23.54 -5.12 -14.99
N SER A 107 -22.74 -4.12 -15.32
CA SER A 107 -22.53 -3.71 -16.70
C SER A 107 -21.70 -4.70 -17.52
N GLN A 108 -20.73 -5.40 -16.90
CA GLN A 108 -19.97 -6.45 -17.55
C GLN A 108 -20.87 -7.61 -18.02
N HIS A 109 -21.86 -7.99 -17.20
CA HIS A 109 -22.81 -9.05 -17.55
C HIS A 109 -23.72 -8.67 -18.71
N PHE A 110 -24.30 -7.47 -18.68
CA PHE A 110 -25.19 -7.00 -19.74
C PHE A 110 -24.44 -6.49 -20.98
N GLY A 111 -23.18 -6.08 -20.84
CA GLY A 111 -22.32 -5.60 -21.91
C GLY A 111 -22.04 -6.65 -22.98
N VAL A 112 -22.14 -7.94 -22.63
CA VAL A 112 -22.04 -9.04 -23.61
C VAL A 112 -23.12 -8.93 -24.70
N TYR A 113 -24.34 -8.51 -24.34
CA TYR A 113 -25.42 -8.32 -25.31
C TYR A 113 -25.13 -7.14 -26.25
N LEU A 114 -24.50 -6.08 -25.74
CA LEU A 114 -24.07 -4.93 -26.53
C LEU A 114 -22.99 -5.34 -27.54
N TRP A 115 -21.93 -6.02 -27.08
CA TRP A 115 -20.80 -6.42 -27.92
C TRP A 115 -21.19 -7.44 -28.99
N ARG A 116 -22.19 -8.29 -28.74
CA ARG A 116 -22.75 -9.19 -29.75
C ARG A 116 -23.40 -8.46 -30.93
N ARG A 117 -23.93 -7.24 -30.72
CA ARG A 117 -24.53 -6.43 -31.80
C ARG A 117 -23.47 -5.64 -32.58
N VAL A 118 -22.30 -5.42 -31.99
CA VAL A 118 -21.21 -4.63 -32.60
C VAL A 118 -20.26 -5.56 -33.35
N ASN A 119 -20.45 -5.70 -34.66
CA ASN A 119 -19.65 -6.62 -35.47
C ASN A 119 -18.35 -5.97 -36.01
N THR A 120 -18.34 -4.66 -36.25
CA THR A 120 -17.20 -3.97 -36.89
C THR A 120 -16.07 -3.63 -35.91
N LYS A 121 -14.81 -3.83 -36.35
CA LYS A 121 -13.60 -3.50 -35.54
C LYS A 121 -13.52 -2.00 -35.24
N THR A 122 -13.83 -1.15 -36.22
CA THR A 122 -13.79 0.31 -36.07
C THR A 122 -14.78 0.81 -35.02
N LEU A 123 -16.04 0.37 -35.09
CA LEU A 123 -17.06 0.74 -34.11
C LEU A 123 -16.68 0.27 -32.70
N ARG A 124 -16.07 -0.92 -32.60
CA ARG A 124 -15.58 -1.44 -31.33
C ARG A 124 -14.46 -0.61 -30.71
N ASN A 125 -13.50 -0.15 -31.50
CA ASN A 125 -12.45 0.74 -31.01
C ASN A 125 -12.99 2.11 -30.60
N ILE A 126 -13.94 2.67 -31.38
CA ILE A 126 -14.61 3.93 -31.04
C ILE A 126 -15.39 3.78 -29.73
N LEU A 127 -16.22 2.75 -29.60
CA LEU A 127 -16.99 2.50 -28.37
C LEU A 127 -16.08 2.27 -27.16
N TRP A 128 -14.96 1.56 -27.34
CA TRP A 128 -13.98 1.38 -26.28
C TRP A 128 -13.39 2.74 -25.84
N ALA A 129 -12.97 3.59 -26.77
CA ALA A 129 -12.45 4.92 -26.44
C ALA A 129 -13.51 5.81 -25.75
N VAL A 130 -14.77 5.75 -26.23
CA VAL A 130 -15.90 6.50 -25.65
C VAL A 130 -16.19 6.04 -24.23
N PHE A 131 -16.32 4.73 -23.98
CA PHE A 131 -16.58 4.22 -22.63
C PHE A 131 -15.39 4.48 -21.69
N PHE A 132 -14.16 4.41 -22.18
CA PHE A 132 -12.98 4.73 -21.38
C PHE A 132 -12.97 6.22 -20.97
N ALA A 133 -13.18 7.13 -21.93
CA ALA A 133 -13.28 8.56 -21.64
C ALA A 133 -14.45 8.88 -20.71
N LEU A 134 -15.60 8.24 -20.90
CA LEU A 134 -16.78 8.41 -20.06
C LEU A 134 -16.55 7.91 -18.62
N ALA A 135 -15.91 6.74 -18.45
CA ALA A 135 -15.57 6.21 -17.14
C ALA A 135 -14.65 7.18 -16.37
N ILE A 136 -13.57 7.65 -17.02
CA ILE A 136 -12.65 8.61 -16.43
C ILE A 136 -13.36 9.92 -16.10
N ALA A 137 -14.17 10.45 -17.01
CA ALA A 137 -14.88 11.71 -16.80
C ALA A 137 -15.85 11.63 -15.61
N ILE A 138 -16.63 10.56 -15.49
CA ILE A 138 -17.57 10.38 -14.39
C ILE A 138 -16.84 10.18 -13.06
N ILE A 139 -15.78 9.35 -13.02
CA ILE A 139 -15.01 9.12 -11.79
C ILE A 139 -14.30 10.41 -11.36
N ALA A 140 -13.65 11.12 -12.27
CA ALA A 140 -12.97 12.39 -11.99
C ALA A 140 -13.96 13.47 -11.54
N PHE A 141 -15.14 13.55 -12.16
CA PHE A 141 -16.19 14.46 -11.73
C PHE A 141 -16.72 14.08 -10.33
N SER A 142 -16.97 12.80 -10.10
CA SER A 142 -17.47 12.29 -8.82
C SER A 142 -16.49 12.48 -7.67
N LEU A 143 -15.18 12.49 -7.92
CA LEU A 143 -14.15 12.73 -6.91
C LEU A 143 -13.62 14.17 -6.91
N ARG A 144 -14.22 15.07 -7.70
CA ARG A 144 -13.77 16.45 -7.80
C ARG A 144 -13.86 17.15 -6.43
N ARG A 145 -12.75 17.77 -6.01
CA ARG A 145 -12.60 18.46 -4.71
C ARG A 145 -12.82 17.56 -3.49
N PHE A 146 -12.74 16.23 -3.62
CA PHE A 146 -12.76 15.37 -2.46
C PHE A 146 -11.58 15.74 -1.55
N PRO A 147 -11.80 16.14 -0.29
CA PRO A 147 -10.78 16.74 0.54
C PRO A 147 -9.86 15.65 1.13
N ILE A 148 -8.91 15.15 0.34
CA ILE A 148 -8.02 14.04 0.72
C ILE A 148 -7.22 14.40 2.00
N ARG A 149 -6.75 15.64 2.14
CA ARG A 149 -5.95 16.08 3.30
C ARG A 149 -6.78 16.26 4.59
N ALA A 150 -8.07 16.60 4.46
CA ALA A 150 -8.94 16.73 5.62
C ALA A 150 -9.25 15.38 6.29
N ILE A 151 -8.97 14.27 5.61
CA ILE A 151 -9.23 12.91 6.11
C ILE A 151 -8.34 12.56 7.31
N ASN A 152 -7.16 13.17 7.43
CA ASN A 152 -6.22 12.94 8.53
C ASN A 152 -6.01 14.18 9.42
N ALA A 153 -6.89 15.18 9.32
CA ALA A 153 -6.84 16.33 10.22
C ALA A 153 -7.25 15.91 11.64
N PHE A 154 -6.31 16.05 12.58
CA PHE A 154 -6.54 15.88 14.02
C PHE A 154 -6.28 17.22 14.72
N ASN A 155 -7.07 17.56 15.75
CA ASN A 155 -6.70 18.64 16.66
C ASN A 155 -6.11 18.03 17.93
N VAL A 156 -4.92 18.50 18.29
CA VAL A 156 -4.32 18.23 19.59
C VAL A 156 -5.08 19.05 20.62
N THR A 157 -5.73 18.39 21.59
CA THR A 157 -6.41 19.14 22.67
C THR A 157 -5.40 19.66 23.68
N ALA A 158 -5.71 20.78 24.33
CA ALA A 158 -4.84 21.43 25.31
C ALA A 158 -4.52 20.57 26.56
N VAL A 159 -5.20 19.43 26.76
CA VAL A 159 -5.03 18.52 27.91
C VAL A 159 -4.21 17.26 27.52
N GLY A 160 -3.58 17.25 26.35
CA GLY A 160 -2.76 16.12 25.91
C GLY A 160 -3.57 14.91 25.40
N GLY A 161 -4.87 15.10 25.14
CA GLY A 161 -5.73 14.14 24.44
C GLY A 161 -5.86 14.49 22.95
N ILE A 162 -6.19 13.51 22.13
CA ILE A 162 -6.43 13.69 20.70
C ILE A 162 -7.93 13.55 20.49
N VAL A 163 -8.57 14.60 19.98
CA VAL A 163 -9.95 14.54 19.54
C VAL A 163 -9.91 14.69 18.02
N SER A 164 -10.45 13.72 17.28
CA SER A 164 -10.67 13.91 15.86
C SER A 164 -11.49 15.19 15.70
N THR A 165 -10.98 16.17 14.95
CA THR A 165 -11.78 17.37 14.72
C THR A 165 -13.08 16.99 14.07
N ALA A 166 -14.18 17.48 14.64
CA ALA A 166 -15.52 17.36 14.04
C ALA A 166 -15.62 17.98 12.63
N ASP A 167 -14.58 18.66 12.14
CA ASP A 167 -14.52 19.32 10.82
C ASP A 167 -13.87 18.49 9.69
N ALA A 168 -13.57 17.22 9.93
CA ALA A 168 -13.02 16.35 8.90
C ALA A 168 -14.10 15.46 8.28
N GLN A 169 -14.98 16.01 7.42
CA GLN A 169 -15.57 15.34 6.24
C GLN A 169 -16.80 16.04 5.62
N GLU A 170 -17.06 15.69 4.35
CA GLU A 170 -18.22 16.19 3.61
C GLU A 170 -19.57 15.69 4.20
N PRO A 171 -20.62 16.54 4.13
CA PRO A 171 -21.99 16.18 4.47
C PRO A 171 -22.44 14.83 3.87
N LEU A 172 -23.25 14.08 4.61
CA LEU A 172 -23.76 12.77 4.18
C LEU A 172 -24.46 12.84 2.81
N SER A 173 -25.17 13.94 2.52
CA SER A 173 -25.83 14.16 1.24
C SER A 173 -24.87 14.16 0.06
N LEU A 174 -23.71 14.81 0.19
CA LEU A 174 -22.68 14.82 -0.84
C LEU A 174 -22.03 13.44 -0.99
N MET A 175 -21.78 12.72 0.11
CA MET A 175 -21.26 11.34 0.05
C MET A 175 -22.21 10.37 -0.66
N ILE A 176 -23.52 10.48 -0.41
CA ILE A 176 -24.55 9.70 -1.11
C ILE A 176 -24.52 10.03 -2.60
N GLN A 177 -24.45 11.31 -2.96
CA GLN A 177 -24.39 11.75 -4.36
C GLN A 177 -23.15 11.22 -5.07
N ARG A 178 -21.96 11.33 -4.47
CA ARG A 178 -20.71 10.79 -5.05
C ARG A 178 -20.76 9.28 -5.20
N THR A 179 -21.24 8.57 -4.19
CA THR A 179 -21.39 7.10 -4.24
C THR A 179 -22.35 6.69 -5.35
N ALA A 180 -23.48 7.38 -5.51
CA ALA A 180 -24.40 7.15 -6.62
C ALA A 180 -23.74 7.43 -8.00
N LEU A 181 -22.99 8.53 -8.12
CA LEU A 181 -22.23 8.85 -9.34
C LEU A 181 -21.14 7.81 -9.63
N LEU A 182 -20.52 7.21 -8.61
CA LEU A 182 -19.52 6.16 -8.79
C LEU A 182 -20.13 4.84 -9.24
N ILE A 183 -21.37 4.51 -8.85
CA ILE A 183 -22.11 3.40 -9.46
C ILE A 183 -22.25 3.64 -10.96
N LEU A 184 -22.63 4.86 -11.36
CA LEU A 184 -22.72 5.25 -12.78
C LEU A 184 -21.36 5.22 -13.48
N GLY A 185 -20.27 5.59 -12.79
CA GLY A 185 -18.90 5.50 -13.30
C GLY A 185 -18.39 4.08 -13.46
N GLY A 186 -18.87 3.14 -12.64
CA GLY A 186 -18.60 1.71 -12.76
C GLY A 186 -19.24 1.08 -14.00
N LEU A 187 -20.39 1.59 -14.46
CA LEU A 187 -21.08 1.06 -15.64
C LEU A 187 -20.22 1.07 -16.92
N PRO A 188 -19.65 2.20 -17.38
CA PRO A 188 -18.80 2.20 -18.57
C PRO A 188 -17.55 1.34 -18.36
N PHE A 189 -16.99 1.28 -17.15
CA PHE A 189 -15.86 0.41 -16.84
C PHE A 189 -16.22 -1.08 -17.04
N GLY A 190 -17.40 -1.51 -16.57
CA GLY A 190 -17.90 -2.87 -16.81
C GLY A 190 -18.13 -3.19 -18.29
N LEU A 191 -18.57 -2.22 -19.11
CA LEU A 191 -18.70 -2.42 -20.55
C LEU A 191 -17.34 -2.65 -21.24
N LEU A 192 -16.27 -2.04 -20.73
CA LEU A 192 -14.92 -2.22 -21.25
C LEU A 192 -14.36 -3.62 -20.96
N SER A 193 -14.67 -4.17 -19.78
CA SER A 193 -14.22 -5.49 -19.34
C SER A 193 -15.12 -6.65 -19.81
N ALA A 194 -16.26 -6.35 -20.42
CA ALA A 194 -17.17 -7.36 -20.94
C ALA A 194 -16.52 -8.20 -22.06
N PRO A 195 -16.69 -9.55 -22.04
CA PRO A 195 -16.15 -10.41 -23.08
C PRO A 195 -16.75 -10.04 -24.44
N LYS A 196 -15.87 -9.94 -25.45
CA LYS A 196 -16.21 -9.44 -26.79
C LYS A 196 -16.54 -10.59 -27.75
N GLN A 197 -16.10 -11.81 -27.44
CA GLN A 197 -16.31 -13.00 -28.25
C GLN A 197 -16.88 -14.16 -27.42
N ARG A 198 -17.63 -15.07 -28.06
CA ARG A 198 -18.25 -16.22 -27.37
C ARG A 198 -17.23 -17.15 -26.68
N HIS A 199 -16.01 -17.28 -27.22
CA HIS A 199 -14.96 -18.11 -26.63
C HIS A 199 -14.35 -17.51 -25.36
N GLU A 200 -14.54 -16.20 -25.13
CA GLU A 200 -14.12 -15.52 -23.91
C GLU A 200 -15.21 -15.60 -22.81
N GLU A 201 -16.42 -16.09 -23.15
CA GLU A 201 -17.50 -16.23 -22.19
C GLU A 201 -17.25 -17.44 -21.28
N GLY A 202 -16.88 -17.18 -20.03
CA GLY A 202 -16.85 -18.19 -18.98
C GLY A 202 -18.25 -18.75 -18.67
N GLN A 203 -18.33 -19.66 -17.69
CA GLN A 203 -19.59 -20.26 -17.26
C GLN A 203 -20.57 -19.17 -16.79
N ARG A 204 -21.67 -18.99 -17.52
CA ARG A 204 -22.65 -17.93 -17.25
C ARG A 204 -23.36 -18.21 -15.92
N ARG A 205 -23.17 -17.32 -14.95
CA ARG A 205 -24.00 -17.29 -13.74
C ARG A 205 -25.41 -16.84 -14.11
N PRO A 206 -26.46 -17.35 -13.42
CA PRO A 206 -27.83 -16.92 -13.66
C PRO A 206 -27.98 -15.42 -13.35
N ASN A 207 -28.78 -14.72 -14.17
CA ASN A 207 -28.97 -13.27 -14.07
C ASN A 207 -29.36 -12.81 -12.66
N GLY A 208 -30.20 -13.59 -11.97
CA GLY A 208 -30.64 -13.28 -10.61
C GLY A 208 -29.49 -13.20 -9.60
N GLN A 209 -28.47 -14.06 -9.70
CA GLN A 209 -27.32 -14.03 -8.79
C GLN A 209 -26.44 -12.79 -9.01
N ILE A 210 -26.26 -12.36 -10.25
CA ILE A 210 -25.45 -11.18 -10.57
C ILE A 210 -26.17 -9.90 -10.11
N ILE A 211 -27.47 -9.80 -10.39
CA ILE A 211 -28.28 -8.68 -9.92
C ILE A 211 -28.29 -8.65 -8.38
N ALA A 212 -28.45 -9.80 -7.73
CA ALA A 212 -28.43 -9.90 -6.27
C ALA A 212 -27.07 -9.50 -5.67
N THR A 213 -25.96 -9.92 -6.27
CA THR A 213 -24.62 -9.54 -5.79
C THR A 213 -24.35 -8.05 -5.98
N ALA A 214 -24.66 -7.48 -7.15
CA ALA A 214 -24.52 -6.05 -7.38
C ALA A 214 -25.43 -5.22 -6.47
N ALA A 215 -26.70 -5.62 -6.31
CA ALA A 215 -27.64 -4.98 -5.39
C ALA A 215 -27.18 -5.09 -3.93
N GLY A 216 -26.64 -6.25 -3.53
CA GLY A 216 -26.06 -6.46 -2.21
C GLY A 216 -24.87 -5.54 -1.94
N MET A 217 -23.95 -5.38 -2.91
CA MET A 217 -22.81 -4.46 -2.78
C MET A 217 -23.25 -3.00 -2.70
N ILE A 218 -24.24 -2.60 -3.50
CA ILE A 218 -24.82 -1.24 -3.46
C ILE A 218 -25.49 -1.00 -2.10
N LEU A 219 -26.32 -1.94 -1.65
CA LEU A 219 -27.01 -1.84 -0.36
C LEU A 219 -26.00 -1.76 0.78
N PHE A 220 -24.95 -2.58 0.75
CA PHE A 220 -23.88 -2.55 1.75
C PHE A 220 -23.09 -1.24 1.71
N ALA A 221 -22.79 -0.71 0.53
CA ALA A 221 -22.13 0.59 0.37
C ALA A 221 -22.94 1.73 1.01
N PHE A 222 -24.26 1.79 0.73
CA PHE A 222 -25.12 2.80 1.35
C PHE A 222 -25.28 2.57 2.85
N LEU A 223 -25.41 1.32 3.29
CA LEU A 223 -25.49 0.98 4.71
C LEU A 223 -24.26 1.49 5.45
N LEU A 224 -23.05 1.27 4.93
CA LEU A 224 -21.80 1.79 5.50
C LEU A 224 -21.80 3.32 5.63
N LEU A 225 -22.36 4.05 4.66
CA LEU A 225 -22.50 5.50 4.76
C LEU A 225 -23.51 5.93 5.82
N PHE A 226 -24.64 5.22 5.94
CA PHE A 226 -25.66 5.51 6.96
C PHE A 226 -25.15 5.24 8.37
N ILE A 227 -24.34 4.19 8.56
CA ILE A 227 -23.75 3.86 9.86
C ILE A 227 -22.40 4.54 10.10
N ARG A 228 -21.93 5.45 9.22
CA ARG A 228 -20.57 5.98 9.32
C ARG A 228 -20.30 6.67 10.66
N ASP A 229 -21.27 7.43 11.17
CA ASP A 229 -21.13 8.23 12.40
C ASP A 229 -21.28 7.35 13.65
N SER A 230 -22.24 6.40 13.63
CA SER A 230 -22.43 5.42 14.70
C SER A 230 -21.31 4.37 14.73
N GLY A 231 -20.76 4.02 13.57
CA GLY A 231 -19.67 3.07 13.40
C GLY A 231 -18.32 3.64 13.86
N GLU A 232 -18.05 4.91 13.56
CA GLU A 232 -16.88 5.62 14.10
C GLU A 232 -16.92 5.68 15.62
N THR A 233 -18.03 6.16 16.20
CA THR A 233 -18.19 6.28 17.66
C THR A 233 -18.10 4.92 18.35
N PHE A 234 -18.66 3.87 17.74
CA PHE A 234 -18.53 2.50 18.22
C PHE A 234 -17.07 2.03 18.23
N LEU A 235 -16.34 2.17 17.10
CA LEU A 235 -14.95 1.71 17.00
C LEU A 235 -14.01 2.49 17.92
N LEU A 236 -14.20 3.80 18.06
CA LEU A 236 -13.40 4.62 18.97
C LEU A 236 -13.70 4.31 20.45
N GLY A 237 -14.92 3.86 20.75
CA GLY A 237 -15.33 3.41 22.09
C GLY A 237 -14.80 2.02 22.49
N LEU A 238 -14.21 1.26 21.56
CA LEU A 238 -13.56 -0.01 21.88
C LEU A 238 -12.25 0.20 22.65
N SER A 239 -11.85 -0.81 23.41
CA SER A 239 -10.55 -0.80 24.11
C SER A 239 -9.38 -0.62 23.14
N VAL A 240 -8.30 0.01 23.60
CA VAL A 240 -7.06 0.20 22.83
C VAL A 240 -6.54 -1.12 22.24
N ASN A 241 -6.59 -2.21 23.02
CA ASN A 241 -6.14 -3.53 22.57
C ASN A 241 -6.98 -4.07 21.41
N THR A 242 -8.29 -3.92 21.48
CA THR A 242 -9.20 -4.36 20.41
C THR A 242 -8.99 -3.53 19.15
N ARG A 243 -8.88 -2.20 19.29
CA ARG A 243 -8.61 -1.30 18.16
C ARG A 243 -7.27 -1.60 17.51
N PHE A 244 -6.24 -1.90 18.30
CA PHE A 244 -4.93 -2.30 17.80
C PHE A 244 -5.01 -3.60 16.99
N LEU A 245 -5.71 -4.62 17.49
CA LEU A 245 -5.89 -5.88 16.76
C LEU A 245 -6.67 -5.66 15.45
N LEU A 246 -7.73 -4.87 15.49
CA LEU A 246 -8.49 -4.50 14.29
C LEU A 246 -7.60 -3.75 13.29
N ALA A 247 -6.79 -2.79 13.74
CA ALA A 247 -5.86 -2.06 12.91
C ALA A 247 -4.84 -2.98 12.20
N LEU A 248 -4.31 -3.98 12.89
CA LEU A 248 -3.44 -4.99 12.28
C LEU A 248 -4.16 -5.80 11.19
N ILE A 249 -5.38 -6.25 11.48
CA ILE A 249 -6.18 -7.04 10.52
C ILE A 249 -6.53 -6.20 9.28
N PHE A 250 -7.09 -5.01 9.48
CA PHE A 250 -7.47 -4.13 8.38
C PHE A 250 -6.26 -3.64 7.59
N GLY A 251 -5.14 -3.31 8.25
CA GLY A 251 -3.91 -2.92 7.58
C GLY A 251 -3.31 -4.05 6.74
N ALA A 252 -3.26 -5.27 7.29
CA ALA A 252 -2.80 -6.45 6.56
C ALA A 252 -3.70 -6.78 5.37
N LEU A 253 -5.02 -6.74 5.54
CA LEU A 253 -5.97 -6.96 4.44
C LEU A 253 -5.84 -5.88 3.35
N ALA A 254 -5.68 -4.62 3.73
CA ALA A 254 -5.48 -3.53 2.77
C ALA A 254 -4.18 -3.71 1.98
N GLY A 255 -3.07 -4.00 2.66
CA GLY A 255 -1.79 -4.30 1.99
C GLY A 255 -1.86 -5.52 1.08
N MET A 256 -2.54 -6.59 1.52
CA MET A 256 -2.76 -7.79 0.72
C MET A 256 -3.58 -7.50 -0.55
N LEU A 257 -4.69 -6.77 -0.42
CA LEU A 257 -5.54 -6.42 -1.56
C LEU A 257 -4.83 -5.48 -2.53
N LEU A 258 -4.11 -4.48 -2.02
CA LEU A 258 -3.31 -3.57 -2.83
C LEU A 258 -2.20 -4.33 -3.57
N GLY A 259 -1.45 -5.18 -2.86
CA GLY A 259 -0.41 -6.03 -3.42
C GLY A 259 -0.95 -6.98 -4.49
N MET A 260 -2.08 -7.64 -4.24
CA MET A 260 -2.75 -8.50 -5.22
C MET A 260 -3.17 -7.72 -6.47
N ALA A 261 -3.73 -6.51 -6.30
CA ALA A 261 -4.13 -5.67 -7.43
C ALA A 261 -2.91 -5.25 -8.27
N ILE A 262 -1.84 -4.79 -7.63
CA ILE A 262 -0.56 -4.44 -8.28
C ILE A 262 0.02 -5.65 -8.99
N GLU A 263 0.03 -6.81 -8.35
CA GLU A 263 0.56 -8.05 -8.91
C GLU A 263 -0.16 -8.41 -10.21
N ILE A 264 -1.49 -8.40 -10.19
CA ILE A 264 -2.31 -8.78 -11.36
C ILE A 264 -2.21 -7.76 -12.49
N VAL A 265 -2.25 -6.46 -12.16
CA VAL A 265 -2.38 -5.38 -13.15
C VAL A 265 -1.04 -4.89 -13.68
N LEU A 266 -0.04 -4.78 -12.81
CA LEU A 266 1.24 -4.15 -13.12
C LEU A 266 2.36 -5.17 -13.25
N ILE A 267 2.53 -6.10 -12.31
CA ILE A 267 3.73 -6.95 -12.28
C ILE A 267 3.62 -8.16 -13.23
N ARG A 268 2.52 -8.92 -13.12
CA ARG A 268 2.28 -10.14 -13.91
C ARG A 268 2.42 -9.97 -15.42
N PRO A 269 2.00 -8.85 -16.05
CA PRO A 269 2.21 -8.64 -17.49
C PRO A 269 3.67 -8.58 -17.93
N PHE A 270 4.62 -8.29 -17.03
CA PHE A 270 6.04 -8.16 -17.34
C PHE A 270 6.91 -9.31 -16.82
N TYR A 271 6.29 -10.41 -16.37
CA TYR A 271 7.02 -11.62 -16.00
C TYR A 271 7.90 -12.08 -17.16
N GLY A 272 9.16 -12.43 -16.85
CA GLY A 272 10.16 -12.80 -17.85
C GLY A 272 10.98 -11.63 -18.40
N ASN A 273 10.70 -10.38 -18.02
CA ASN A 273 11.56 -9.22 -18.30
C ASN A 273 11.99 -8.53 -16.98
N PRO A 274 13.08 -9.00 -16.34
CA PRO A 274 13.52 -8.51 -15.04
C PRO A 274 13.83 -7.02 -15.03
N VAL A 275 14.40 -6.48 -16.11
CA VAL A 275 14.79 -5.07 -16.21
C VAL A 275 13.56 -4.16 -16.24
N THR A 276 12.50 -4.57 -16.94
CA THR A 276 11.27 -3.77 -16.98
C THR A 276 10.55 -3.82 -15.63
N GLN A 277 10.55 -4.99 -14.99
CA GLN A 277 9.96 -5.16 -13.67
C GLN A 277 10.68 -4.34 -12.58
N LEU A 278 12.01 -4.27 -12.67
CA LEU A 278 12.87 -3.39 -11.89
C LEU A 278 12.42 -1.93 -11.97
N VAL A 279 12.37 -1.39 -13.18
CA VAL A 279 12.03 0.02 -13.43
C VAL A 279 10.58 0.30 -13.00
N LEU A 280 9.66 -0.60 -13.30
CA LEU A 280 8.26 -0.50 -12.92
C LEU A 280 8.08 -0.47 -11.40
N THR A 281 8.71 -1.39 -10.67
CA THR A 281 8.51 -1.50 -9.21
C THR A 281 9.25 -0.42 -8.44
N LEU A 282 10.35 0.12 -8.99
CA LEU A 282 11.00 1.31 -8.44
C LEU A 282 10.12 2.56 -8.63
N GLY A 283 9.57 2.76 -9.82
CA GLY A 283 8.63 3.86 -10.08
C GLY A 283 7.35 3.75 -9.23
N LEU A 284 6.83 2.53 -9.08
CA LEU A 284 5.68 2.25 -8.24
C LEU A 284 5.96 2.51 -6.76
N SER A 285 7.16 2.19 -6.27
CA SER A 285 7.57 2.48 -4.90
C SER A 285 7.51 3.98 -4.62
N ILE A 286 8.09 4.80 -5.51
CA ILE A 286 8.06 6.27 -5.39
C ILE A 286 6.61 6.77 -5.44
N ALA A 287 5.84 6.35 -6.44
CA ALA A 287 4.45 6.78 -6.59
C ALA A 287 3.56 6.39 -5.40
N LEU A 288 3.78 5.22 -4.80
CA LEU A 288 3.06 4.78 -3.60
C LEU A 288 3.46 5.59 -2.38
N THR A 289 4.75 5.88 -2.20
CA THR A 289 5.23 6.72 -1.09
C THR A 289 4.65 8.13 -1.21
N ASP A 290 4.73 8.76 -2.39
CA ASP A 290 4.14 10.08 -2.66
C ASP A 290 2.62 10.07 -2.45
N LEU A 291 1.94 8.96 -2.80
CA LEU A 291 0.51 8.80 -2.56
C LEU A 291 0.21 8.72 -1.05
N VAL A 292 1.03 7.98 -0.29
CA VAL A 292 0.90 7.87 1.16
C VAL A 292 1.14 9.25 1.81
N GLU A 293 2.19 9.96 1.44
CA GLU A 293 2.47 11.32 1.92
C GLU A 293 1.36 12.30 1.50
N GLY A 294 0.83 12.16 0.28
CA GLY A 294 -0.28 12.97 -0.21
C GLY A 294 -1.59 12.78 0.56
N ILE A 295 -1.84 11.56 1.09
CA ILE A 295 -3.05 11.24 1.86
C ILE A 295 -2.85 11.51 3.36
N TRP A 296 -1.75 11.06 3.95
CA TRP A 296 -1.49 11.10 5.40
C TRP A 296 -0.61 12.26 5.86
N GLY A 297 -0.01 13.02 4.95
CA GLY A 297 0.88 14.14 5.25
C GLY A 297 2.30 13.70 5.58
N GLU A 298 3.21 14.68 5.55
CA GLU A 298 4.61 14.51 5.96
C GLU A 298 4.80 14.72 7.48
N GLU A 299 3.81 15.33 8.14
CA GLU A 299 3.86 15.62 9.57
C GLU A 299 3.67 14.33 10.38
N GLY A 300 4.49 14.16 11.41
CA GLY A 300 4.41 13.01 12.31
C GLY A 300 3.04 12.99 12.99
N ASN A 301 2.19 12.04 12.60
CA ASN A 301 0.95 11.77 13.30
C ASN A 301 1.23 11.56 14.80
N PRO A 302 0.37 12.08 15.70
CA PRO A 302 0.57 11.90 17.12
C PRO A 302 0.69 10.40 17.47
N PRO A 303 1.58 10.05 18.40
CA PRO A 303 1.89 8.65 18.69
C PRO A 303 0.63 7.92 19.13
N MET A 304 0.40 6.73 18.55
CA MET A 304 -0.68 5.85 18.98
C MET A 304 -0.45 5.45 20.44
N GLU A 305 -1.51 5.43 21.24
CA GLU A 305 -1.41 4.89 22.60
C GLU A 305 -0.97 3.42 22.52
N PRO A 306 0.12 3.04 23.21
CA PRO A 306 0.59 1.66 23.16
C PRO A 306 -0.49 0.74 23.76
N PRO A 307 -0.74 -0.44 23.16
CA PRO A 307 -1.62 -1.43 23.75
C PRO A 307 -1.16 -1.76 25.17
N THR A 308 -2.08 -2.15 26.06
CA THR A 308 -1.76 -2.33 27.49
C THR A 308 -0.68 -3.40 27.73
N LEU A 309 -0.48 -4.31 26.77
CA LEU A 309 0.59 -5.30 26.79
C LEU A 309 1.98 -4.69 26.56
N PHE A 310 2.06 -3.61 25.79
CA PHE A 310 3.30 -2.92 25.40
C PHE A 310 3.47 -1.57 26.10
N SER A 311 2.48 -1.10 26.86
CA SER A 311 2.51 0.18 27.57
C SER A 311 3.35 0.15 28.84
N GLY A 312 3.81 -1.02 29.29
CA GLY A 312 4.71 -1.16 30.42
C GLY A 312 6.12 -0.66 30.05
N ALA A 313 6.55 0.43 30.69
CA ALA A 313 7.94 0.87 30.64
C ALA A 313 8.81 -0.01 31.56
N CYS A 314 8.94 -1.30 31.23
CA CYS A 314 9.64 -2.26 32.06
C CYS A 314 11.13 -2.19 31.73
N ARG A 315 11.83 -1.30 32.45
CA ARG A 315 13.27 -1.17 32.32
C ARG A 315 13.91 -2.32 33.09
N SER A 316 14.54 -3.24 32.37
CA SER A 316 15.15 -4.44 32.94
C SER A 316 16.61 -4.51 32.50
N ASP A 317 17.51 -4.79 33.43
CA ASP A 317 18.96 -4.84 33.15
C ASP A 317 19.34 -6.02 32.25
N ASN A 318 18.54 -7.09 32.23
CA ASN A 318 18.74 -8.23 31.34
C ASN A 318 17.41 -8.94 30.98
N LEU A 319 17.48 -9.91 30.06
CA LEU A 319 16.30 -10.57 29.50
C LEU A 319 15.68 -11.59 30.48
N LEU A 320 16.49 -12.12 31.39
CA LEU A 320 16.06 -13.09 32.39
C LEU A 320 15.27 -12.42 33.52
N THR A 321 15.74 -11.27 34.01
CA THR A 321 15.04 -10.43 35.01
C THR A 321 13.70 -9.93 34.48
N TRP A 322 13.62 -9.63 33.18
CA TRP A 322 12.38 -9.21 32.53
C TRP A 322 11.27 -10.28 32.62
N PHE A 323 11.62 -11.55 32.40
CA PHE A 323 10.65 -12.66 32.51
C PHE A 323 10.23 -12.97 33.96
N SER A 324 11.11 -12.74 34.95
CA SER A 324 10.81 -13.04 36.35
C SER A 324 10.05 -11.94 37.08
N GLU A 325 10.28 -10.67 36.74
CA GLU A 325 9.77 -9.52 37.51
C GLU A 325 8.37 -9.07 37.09
N GLY A 326 7.91 -9.49 35.91
CA GLY A 326 6.55 -9.19 35.44
C GLY A 326 6.22 -7.69 35.47
N CYS A 327 7.20 -6.83 35.16
CA CYS A 327 7.06 -5.36 35.15
C CYS A 327 6.70 -4.74 36.51
N ARG A 328 7.26 -5.25 37.61
CA ARG A 328 7.07 -4.70 38.97
C ARG A 328 8.23 -3.83 39.48
N SER A 329 9.30 -3.68 38.71
CA SER A 329 10.47 -2.85 39.01
C SER A 329 10.32 -1.41 38.52
#